data_AF-A0A1T5K0N6-F1
#
_entry.id   AF-A0A1T5K0N6-F1
#
_cell.length_a   1.000
_cell.length_b   1.000
_cell.length_c   1.000
_cell.angle_alpha   90.00
_cell.angle_beta   90.00
_cell.angle_gamma   90.00
#
_symmetry.space_group_name_H-M   'P 1'
#
loop_
_entity.id
_entity.type
_entity.pdbx_description
1 polymer ?
#
loop_
_entity_poly.entity_id
_entity_poly.type
_entity_poly.pdbx_seq_one_letter_code
_entity_poly.pdbx_strand_id
1 'polypeptide(L)'
;MRILIVLIVSALLSACRSGVRPDLPEASTAVLPKVQIVERIVYVKIPERLTKQEAVPEGPIAQCFDVAAARRAVIERQNARAAEIATIEGTEVKP
;
A
#
# COMPACT_ATOMS: atom_id res chain seq x y z
N MET A 1 -76.86 -21.60 -18.36
CA MET A 1 -76.50 -20.16 -18.25
C MET A 1 -75.44 -19.88 -17.20
N ARG A 2 -75.55 -20.37 -15.95
CA ARG A 2 -74.54 -20.16 -14.89
C ARG A 2 -73.10 -20.61 -15.24
N ILE A 3 -72.95 -21.77 -15.87
CA ILE A 3 -71.62 -22.32 -16.25
C ILE A 3 -70.93 -21.43 -17.29
N LEU A 4 -71.71 -20.86 -18.22
CA LEU A 4 -71.20 -20.01 -19.30
C LEU A 4 -70.65 -18.69 -18.75
N ILE A 5 -71.29 -18.14 -17.71
CA ILE A 5 -70.84 -16.93 -17.03
C ILE A 5 -69.52 -17.18 -16.29
N VAL A 6 -69.38 -18.32 -15.61
CA VAL A 6 -68.12 -18.68 -14.91
C VAL A 6 -66.96 -18.81 -15.89
N LEU A 7 -67.21 -19.40 -17.06
CA LEU A 7 -66.19 -19.60 -18.09
C LEU A 7 -65.72 -18.27 -18.68
N ILE A 8 -66.66 -17.36 -18.97
CA ILE A 8 -66.36 -16.01 -19.45
C ILE A 8 -65.57 -15.20 -18.41
N VAL A 9 -65.99 -15.26 -17.14
CA VAL A 9 -65.31 -14.55 -16.05
C VAL A 9 -63.89 -15.09 -15.84
N SER A 10 -63.69 -16.41 -15.90
CA SER A 10 -62.35 -17.01 -15.79
C SER A 10 -61.41 -16.63 -16.95
N ALA A 11 -61.95 -16.51 -18.17
CA ALA A 11 -61.17 -16.07 -19.33
C ALA A 11 -60.75 -14.60 -19.23
N LEU A 12 -61.63 -13.73 -18.71
CA LEU A 12 -61.34 -12.32 -18.45
C LEU A 12 -60.28 -12.13 -17.35
N LEU A 13 -60.33 -12.92 -16.28
CA LEU A 13 -59.36 -12.87 -15.19
C LEU A 13 -57.96 -13.35 -15.60
N SER A 14 -57.85 -14.31 -16.52
CA SER A 14 -56.56 -14.76 -17.04
C SER A 14 -55.86 -13.73 -17.93
N ALA A 15 -56.60 -12.76 -18.48
CA ALA A 15 -56.05 -11.67 -19.29
C ALA A 15 -55.51 -10.51 -18.44
N CYS A 16 -55.82 -10.45 -17.13
CA CYS A 16 -55.34 -9.43 -16.20
C CYS A 16 -53.95 -9.74 -15.63
N ARG A 17 -53.02 -10.27 -16.45
CA ARG A 17 -51.62 -10.40 -16.03
C ARG A 17 -50.91 -9.07 -16.25
N SER A 18 -50.92 -8.21 -15.24
CA SER A 18 -50.15 -6.97 -15.23
C SER A 18 -48.66 -7.30 -15.29
N GLY A 19 -48.02 -7.01 -16.42
CA GLY A 19 -46.57 -7.05 -16.57
C GLY A 19 -45.94 -5.92 -15.77
N VAL A 20 -45.76 -6.13 -14.46
CA VAL A 20 -45.01 -5.22 -13.60
C VAL A 20 -43.54 -5.33 -13.99
N ARG A 21 -43.00 -4.29 -14.62
CA ARG A 21 -41.54 -4.16 -14.80
C ARG A 21 -40.94 -3.88 -13.42
N PRO A 22 -39.93 -4.64 -12.97
CA PRO A 22 -39.25 -4.34 -11.73
C PRO A 22 -38.54 -2.98 -11.84
N ASP A 23 -38.80 -2.07 -10.90
CA ASP A 23 -38.15 -0.74 -10.79
C ASP A 23 -36.70 -0.83 -10.28
N LEU A 24 -36.23 -2.03 -9.95
CA LEU A 24 -34.86 -2.23 -9.48
C LEU A 24 -33.91 -2.32 -10.68
N PRO A 25 -32.80 -1.55 -10.69
CA PRO A 25 -31.82 -1.66 -11.74
C PRO A 25 -31.29 -3.10 -11.82
N GLU A 26 -31.13 -3.60 -13.04
CA GLU A 26 -30.58 -4.94 -13.27
C GLU A 26 -29.21 -5.04 -12.58
N ALA A 27 -28.89 -6.19 -11.99
CA ALA A 27 -27.62 -6.43 -11.29
C ALA A 27 -26.38 -6.15 -12.18
N SER A 28 -26.55 -6.14 -13.50
CA SER A 28 -25.58 -5.71 -14.52
C SER A 28 -25.18 -4.22 -14.42
N THR A 29 -25.93 -3.41 -13.68
CA THR A 29 -25.71 -1.96 -13.48
C THR A 29 -24.93 -1.65 -12.19
N ALA A 30 -24.63 -2.67 -11.38
CA ALA A 30 -23.87 -2.51 -10.15
C ALA A 30 -22.39 -2.24 -10.50
N VAL A 31 -21.96 -0.98 -10.36
CA VAL A 31 -20.55 -0.60 -10.52
C VAL A 31 -19.72 -1.28 -9.44
N LEU A 32 -18.80 -2.15 -9.84
CA LEU A 32 -17.88 -2.78 -8.92
C LEU A 32 -16.79 -1.78 -8.48
N PRO A 33 -16.49 -1.68 -7.17
CA PRO A 33 -15.41 -0.83 -6.70
C PRO A 33 -14.08 -1.31 -7.27
N LYS A 34 -13.29 -0.37 -7.80
CA LYS A 34 -11.93 -0.64 -8.27
C LYS A 34 -10.95 -0.40 -7.14
N VAL A 35 -10.28 -1.46 -6.69
CA VAL A 35 -9.17 -1.36 -5.73
C VAL A 35 -8.05 -0.52 -6.37
N GLN A 36 -7.63 0.53 -5.67
CA GLN A 36 -6.46 1.32 -6.04
C GLN A 36 -5.41 1.14 -4.95
N ILE A 37 -4.19 0.76 -5.36
CA ILE A 37 -3.04 0.69 -4.46
C ILE A 37 -2.39 2.06 -4.48
N VAL A 38 -2.26 2.67 -3.30
CA VAL A 38 -1.56 3.94 -3.11
C VAL A 38 -0.30 3.66 -2.33
N GLU A 39 0.85 3.89 -2.95
CA GLU A 39 2.15 3.84 -2.28
C GLU A 39 2.39 5.17 -1.55
N ARG A 40 2.69 5.11 -0.26
CA ARG A 40 3.02 6.28 0.57
C ARG A 40 4.48 6.20 0.99
N ILE A 41 5.28 7.17 0.56
CA ILE A 41 6.66 7.31 1.03
C ILE A 41 6.64 7.98 2.39
N VAL A 42 7.28 7.36 3.39
CA VAL A 42 7.42 7.91 4.74
C VAL A 42 8.89 8.12 5.04
N TYR A 43 9.26 9.37 5.33
CA TYR A 43 10.63 9.72 5.71
C TYR A 43 10.82 9.53 7.22
N VAL A 44 11.79 8.72 7.60
CA VAL A 44 12.20 8.52 9.00
C VAL A 44 13.31 9.49 9.38
N LYS A 45 13.28 9.99 10.61
CA LYS A 45 14.34 10.88 11.11
C LYS A 45 15.56 10.05 11.51
N ILE A 46 16.69 10.33 10.90
CA ILE A 46 17.99 9.78 11.30
C ILE A 46 18.67 10.74 12.29
N PRO A 47 19.15 10.25 13.44
CA PRO A 47 19.93 11.06 14.39
C PRO A 47 21.16 11.69 13.74
N GLU A 48 21.41 12.98 13.99
CA GLU A 48 22.53 13.73 13.40
C GLU A 48 23.92 13.11 13.70
N ARG A 49 24.06 12.46 14.86
CA ARG A 49 25.29 11.73 15.22
C ARG A 49 25.66 10.63 14.23
N LEU A 50 24.70 10.09 13.49
CA LEU A 50 24.89 9.01 12.52
C LEU A 50 25.27 9.53 11.14
N THR A 51 24.86 10.75 10.81
CA THR A 51 25.12 11.38 9.50
C THR A 51 26.34 12.28 9.50
N LYS A 52 26.93 12.56 10.66
CA LYS A 52 28.14 13.38 10.78
C LYS A 52 29.31 12.74 10.05
N GLN A 53 29.89 13.48 9.10
CA GLN A 53 31.10 13.07 8.40
C GLN A 53 32.30 13.03 9.36
N GLU A 54 33.11 11.99 9.20
CA GLU A 54 34.35 11.79 9.94
C GLU A 54 35.53 12.01 9.00
N ALA A 55 36.52 12.79 9.44
CA ALA A 55 37.71 13.06 8.65
C ALA A 55 38.51 11.76 8.43
N VAL A 56 39.00 11.58 7.21
CA VAL A 56 39.86 10.44 6.87
C VAL A 56 41.30 10.80 7.27
N PRO A 57 42.00 9.97 8.05
CA PRO A 57 43.38 10.20 8.41
C PRO A 57 44.29 10.28 7.18
N GLU A 58 45.17 11.28 7.18
CA GLU A 58 46.16 11.54 6.13
C GLU A 58 47.54 11.76 6.76
N GLY A 59 48.59 11.51 5.99
CA GLY A 59 49.97 11.67 6.49
C GLY A 59 51.03 11.35 5.45
N PRO A 60 52.32 11.64 5.75
CA PRO A 60 53.44 11.36 4.88
C PRO A 60 53.65 9.85 4.68
N ILE A 61 54.26 9.45 3.56
CA ILE A 61 54.49 8.04 3.21
C ILE A 61 55.26 7.26 4.28
N ALA A 62 56.12 7.94 5.05
CA ALA A 62 56.84 7.37 6.18
C ALA A 62 55.91 6.79 7.28
N GLN A 63 54.66 7.25 7.36
CA GLN A 63 53.65 6.82 8.33
C GLN A 63 52.56 5.95 7.71
N CYS A 64 52.82 5.35 6.53
CA CYS A 64 51.79 4.63 5.75
C CYS A 64 51.03 3.58 6.58
N PHE A 65 51.72 2.80 7.41
CA PHE A 65 51.10 1.76 8.24
C PHE A 65 50.18 2.34 9.33
N ASP A 66 50.62 3.40 10.01
CA ASP A 66 49.83 4.05 11.05
C ASP A 66 48.58 4.73 10.47
N VAL A 67 48.76 5.43 9.33
CA VAL A 67 47.66 6.04 8.58
C VAL A 67 46.68 4.98 8.09
N ALA A 68 47.16 3.84 7.59
CA ALA A 68 46.30 2.73 7.16
C ALA A 68 45.50 2.13 8.31
N ALA A 69 46.11 1.92 9.48
CA ALA A 69 45.42 1.45 10.68
C ALA A 69 44.34 2.44 11.14
N ALA A 70 44.67 3.74 11.17
CA ALA A 70 43.73 4.79 11.53
C ALA A 70 42.55 4.87 10.54
N ARG A 71 42.82 4.74 9.23
CA ARG A 71 41.77 4.69 8.18
C ARG A 71 40.85 3.49 8.35
N ARG A 72 41.40 2.32 8.64
CA ARG A 72 40.61 1.10 8.89
C ARG A 72 39.65 1.30 10.06
N ALA A 73 40.13 1.89 11.15
CA ALA A 73 39.29 2.19 12.30
C ALA A 73 38.15 3.18 11.97
N VAL A 74 38.40 4.17 11.10
CA VAL A 74 37.34 5.09 10.61
C VAL A 74 36.32 4.33 9.77
N ILE A 75 36.76 3.48 8.84
CA ILE A 75 35.86 2.68 7.99
C ILE A 75 34.99 1.76 8.85
N GLU A 76 35.56 1.09 9.86
CA GLU A 76 34.81 0.22 10.77
C GLU A 76 33.72 1.01 11.53
N ARG A 77 34.04 2.23 12.01
CA ARG A 77 33.05 3.11 12.64
C ARG A 77 31.97 3.57 11.67
N GLN A 78 32.32 3.92 10.44
CA GLN A 78 31.36 4.34 9.41
C GLN A 78 30.42 3.19 9.02
N ASN A 79 30.95 1.97 8.88
CA ASN A 79 30.16 0.78 8.62
C ASN A 79 29.18 0.49 9.78
N ALA A 80 29.63 0.65 11.02
CA ALA A 80 28.75 0.51 12.19
C ALA A 80 27.61 1.54 12.18
N ARG A 81 27.90 2.80 11.85
CA ARG A 81 26.86 3.84 11.70
C ARG A 81 25.88 3.51 10.58
N ALA A 82 26.37 3.04 9.43
CA ALA A 82 25.52 2.67 8.30
C ALA A 82 24.57 1.50 8.65
N ALA A 83 25.04 0.50 9.40
CA ALA A 83 24.21 -0.59 9.89
C ALA A 83 23.11 -0.11 10.85
N GLU A 84 23.42 0.88 11.70
CA GLU A 84 22.43 1.49 12.59
C GLU A 84 21.38 2.28 11.81
N ILE A 85 21.78 3.06 10.80
CA ILE A 85 20.87 3.78 9.91
C ILE A 85 19.92 2.79 9.21
N ALA A 86 20.45 1.71 8.62
CA ALA A 86 19.64 0.69 7.95
C ALA A 86 18.60 0.04 8.89
N THR A 87 18.95 -0.11 10.17
CA THR A 87 18.02 -0.61 11.18
C THR A 87 16.87 0.38 11.42
N ILE A 88 17.15 1.69 11.47
CA ILE A 88 16.14 2.73 11.63
C ILE A 88 15.25 2.81 10.38
N GLU A 89 15.84 2.77 9.19
CA GLU A 89 15.09 2.77 7.91
C GLU A 89 14.20 1.54 7.76
N GLY A 90 14.63 0.38 8.29
CA GLY A 90 13.85 -0.86 8.30
C GLY A 90 12.76 -0.94 9.37
N THR A 91 12.58 0.06 10.23
CA THR A 91 11.51 0.02 11.24
C THR A 91 10.13 0.30 10.63
N GLU A 92 9.15 -0.52 11.02
CA GLU A 92 7.76 -0.35 10.57
C GLU A 92 7.18 0.98 11.08
N VAL A 93 6.77 1.84 10.15
CA VAL A 93 6.16 3.12 10.48
C VAL A 93 4.64 2.96 10.52
N LYS A 94 4.05 3.15 11.70
CA LYS A 94 2.60 3.16 11.85
C LYS A 94 2.01 4.37 11.11
N PRO A 95 0.97 4.17 10.28
CA PRO A 95 0.43 5.20 9.38
C PRO A 95 -0.25 6.38 10.07
#